data_AF-A0A653THQ8-F1
#
_entry.id   AF-A0A653THQ8-F1
#
_cell.length_a   1.000
_cell.length_b   1.000
_cell.length_c   1.000
_cell.angle_alpha   90.00
_cell.angle_beta   90.00
_cell.angle_gamma   90.00
#
_symmetry.space_group_name_H-M   'P 1'
#
loop_
_entity.id
_entity.type
_entity.pdbx_description
1 polymer ?
#
loop_
_entity_poly.entity_id
_entity_poly.type
_entity_poly.pdbx_seq_one_letter_code
_entity_poly.pdbx_strand_id
1 'polypeptide(L)'
;MSTLSHPARATDGDRLRAVATRLATHGSDRDPDWIATVERWVEDASTGFTGARIQTYVPLLVEHIVRDRIAATTAAQTTST
;
A
#
# COMPACT_ATOMS: atom_id res chain seq x y z
N MET A 1 20.96 -29.85 -17.10
CA MET A 1 20.21 -29.48 -15.88
C MET A 1 20.78 -28.17 -15.36
N SER A 2 20.19 -27.04 -15.77
CA SER A 2 20.58 -25.73 -15.27
C SER A 2 19.31 -25.03 -14.79
N THR A 3 19.19 -24.89 -13.47
CA THR A 3 18.15 -24.12 -12.81
C THR A 3 18.39 -22.65 -13.15
N LEU A 4 17.59 -22.12 -14.06
CA LEU A 4 17.46 -20.68 -14.27
C LEU A 4 16.94 -20.08 -12.97
N SER A 5 17.88 -19.53 -12.18
CA SER A 5 17.59 -18.65 -11.06
C SER A 5 16.88 -17.43 -11.63
N HIS A 6 15.54 -17.44 -11.56
CA HIS A 6 14.72 -16.29 -11.90
C HIS A 6 15.08 -15.20 -10.88
N PRO A 7 15.54 -14.01 -11.29
CA PRO A 7 15.76 -12.92 -10.35
C PRO A 7 14.42 -12.73 -9.62
N ALA A 8 14.49 -12.79 -8.28
CA ALA A 8 13.34 -12.79 -7.40
C ALA A 8 12.28 -11.82 -7.95
N ARG A 9 11.09 -12.37 -8.27
CA ARG A 9 9.89 -11.56 -8.46
C ARG A 9 9.92 -10.55 -7.32
N ALA A 10 10.11 -9.26 -7.63
CA ALA A 10 9.87 -8.21 -6.66
C ALA A 10 8.53 -8.55 -6.03
N THR A 11 8.57 -8.94 -4.76
CA THR A 11 7.44 -9.58 -4.12
C THR A 11 6.27 -8.61 -4.23
N ASP A 12 5.04 -9.09 -4.39
CA ASP A 12 3.90 -8.17 -4.53
C ASP A 12 3.86 -7.12 -3.40
N GLY A 13 4.45 -7.45 -2.23
CA GLY A 13 4.77 -6.53 -1.14
C GLY A 13 5.69 -5.35 -1.49
N ASP A 14 6.74 -5.53 -2.29
CA ASP A 14 7.63 -4.44 -2.74
C ASP A 14 6.91 -3.45 -3.66
N ARG A 15 6.01 -3.95 -4.52
CA ARG A 15 5.17 -3.09 -5.38
C ARG A 15 4.13 -2.34 -4.58
N LEU A 16 3.46 -3.02 -3.65
CA LEU A 16 2.51 -2.44 -2.72
C LEU A 16 3.16 -1.32 -1.89
N ARG A 17 4.37 -1.56 -1.38
CA ARG A 17 5.15 -0.59 -0.62
C ARG A 17 5.57 0.61 -1.48
N ALA A 18 5.98 0.39 -2.74
CA ALA A 18 6.29 1.49 -3.66
C ALA A 18 5.06 2.36 -3.99
N VAL A 19 3.88 1.75 -4.11
CA VAL A 19 2.60 2.47 -4.29
C VAL A 19 2.23 3.25 -3.04
N ALA A 20 2.40 2.65 -1.86
CA ALA A 20 2.20 3.29 -0.56
C ALA A 20 3.08 4.54 -0.39
N THR A 21 4.38 4.43 -0.70
CA THR A 21 5.33 5.55 -0.67
C THR A 21 4.91 6.66 -1.64
N ARG A 22 4.48 6.30 -2.85
CA ARG A 22 4.02 7.29 -3.86
C ARG A 22 2.75 8.01 -3.41
N LEU A 23 1.79 7.30 -2.83
CA LEU A 23 0.54 7.86 -2.31
C LEU A 23 0.77 8.77 -1.11
N ALA A 24 1.66 8.37 -0.18
CA ALA A 24 2.02 9.19 0.98
C ALA A 24 2.71 10.50 0.62
N THR A 25 3.32 10.60 -0.57
CA THR A 25 4.06 11.79 -1.03
C THR A 25 3.16 12.86 -1.66
N HIS A 26 1.89 12.56 -1.98
CA HIS A 26 0.94 13.56 -2.52
C HIS A 26 0.13 14.21 -1.39
N GLY A 27 0.68 15.27 -0.77
CA GLY A 27 -0.14 16.21 0.00
C GLY A 27 0.54 16.87 1.20
N SER A 28 1.53 16.21 1.80
CA SER A 28 2.23 16.74 2.98
C SER A 28 3.70 16.39 2.88
N ASP A 29 4.54 17.29 3.38
CA ASP A 29 5.96 17.05 3.63
C ASP A 29 6.16 15.65 4.24
N ARG A 30 7.25 14.95 3.90
CA ARG A 30 7.50 13.53 4.19
C ARG A 30 7.52 13.24 5.70
N ASP A 31 6.36 13.27 6.34
CA ASP A 31 6.20 12.96 7.75
C ASP A 31 6.44 11.46 7.92
N PRO A 32 7.54 11.06 8.59
CA PRO A 32 7.85 9.65 8.78
C PRO A 32 6.75 8.91 9.54
N ASP A 33 6.01 9.58 10.42
CA ASP A 33 4.90 8.99 11.15
C ASP A 33 3.70 8.72 10.22
N TRP A 34 3.45 9.61 9.26
CA TRP A 34 2.46 9.40 8.21
C TRP A 34 2.84 8.23 7.29
N ILE A 35 4.10 8.15 6.87
CA ILE A 35 4.60 7.04 6.03
C ILE A 35 4.41 5.70 6.76
N ALA A 36 4.83 5.61 8.03
CA ALA A 36 4.66 4.40 8.84
C ALA A 36 3.17 4.04 9.02
N THR A 37 2.30 5.05 9.15
CA THR A 37 0.85 4.84 9.24
C THR A 37 0.27 4.24 7.97
N VAL A 38 0.66 4.76 6.81
CA VAL A 38 0.23 4.25 5.50
C VAL A 38 0.78 2.84 5.23
N GLU A 39 2.04 2.57 5.59
CA GLU A 39 2.64 1.22 5.49
C GLU A 39 1.85 0.21 6.32
N ARG A 40 1.47 0.56 7.56
CA ARG A 40 0.61 -0.30 8.39
C ARG A 40 -0.75 -0.54 7.77
N TRP A 41 -1.36 0.47 7.13
CA TRP A 41 -2.66 0.29 6.46
C TRP A 41 -2.58 -0.66 5.27
N VAL A 42 -1.48 -0.65 4.54
CA VAL A 42 -1.21 -1.59 3.44
C VAL A 42 -1.07 -3.01 3.97
N GLU A 43 -0.32 -3.21 5.05
CA GLU A 43 -0.15 -4.52 5.68
C GLU A 43 -1.48 -5.06 6.21
N ASP A 44 -2.24 -4.24 6.92
CA ASP A 44 -3.56 -4.58 7.47
C ASP A 44 -4.55 -4.95 6.35
N ALA A 45 -4.62 -4.14 5.29
CA ALA A 45 -5.47 -4.41 4.13
C ALA A 45 -5.05 -5.70 3.40
N SER A 46 -3.74 -5.94 3.25
CA SER A 46 -3.21 -7.14 2.59
C SER A 46 -3.52 -8.43 3.35
N THR A 47 -3.57 -8.37 4.69
CA THR A 47 -3.89 -9.52 5.54
C THR A 47 -5.28 -10.09 5.24
N GLY A 48 -6.25 -9.22 4.90
CA GLY A 48 -7.59 -9.61 4.49
C GLY A 48 -7.65 -10.43 3.20
N PHE A 49 -6.58 -10.43 2.40
CA PHE A 49 -6.50 -11.15 1.13
C PHE A 49 -5.59 -12.39 1.17
N THR A 50 -5.06 -12.77 2.33
CA THR A 50 -4.14 -13.92 2.48
C THR A 50 -4.69 -15.25 1.92
N GLY A 51 -6.02 -15.41 1.87
CA GLY A 51 -6.71 -16.57 1.29
C GLY A 51 -7.32 -16.35 -0.11
N ALA A 52 -7.03 -15.22 -0.77
CA ALA A 52 -7.64 -14.89 -2.04
C ALA A 52 -7.14 -15.81 -3.16
N ARG A 53 -8.07 -16.50 -3.83
CA ARG A 53 -7.74 -17.38 -4.98
C ARG A 53 -7.15 -16.64 -6.16
N ILE A 54 -7.41 -15.33 -6.30
CA ILE A 54 -6.93 -14.52 -7.41
C ILE A 54 -6.03 -13.41 -6.87
N GLN A 55 -4.76 -13.75 -6.68
CA GLN A 55 -3.73 -12.85 -6.15
C GLN A 55 -3.44 -11.65 -7.07
N THR A 56 -3.70 -11.77 -8.37
CA THR A 56 -3.39 -10.73 -9.37
C THR A 56 -4.10 -9.39 -9.11
N TYR A 57 -5.28 -9.40 -8.49
CA TYR A 57 -6.04 -8.18 -8.19
C TYR A 57 -5.80 -7.63 -6.78
N VAL A 58 -5.16 -8.40 -5.91
CA VAL A 58 -4.92 -8.00 -4.52
C VAL A 58 -4.15 -6.67 -4.43
N PRO A 59 -3.10 -6.43 -5.25
CA PRO A 59 -2.40 -5.14 -5.20
C PRO A 59 -3.30 -3.94 -5.51
N LEU A 60 -4.18 -4.06 -6.50
CA LEU A 60 -5.10 -2.99 -6.90
C LEU A 60 -6.16 -2.73 -5.83
N LEU A 61 -6.71 -3.79 -5.22
CA LEU A 61 -7.71 -3.66 -4.16
C LEU A 61 -7.12 -3.01 -2.90
N VAL A 62 -5.93 -3.44 -2.49
CA VAL A 62 -5.21 -2.85 -1.35
C VAL A 62 -4.90 -1.38 -1.62
N GLU A 63 -4.44 -1.03 -2.83
CA GLU A 63 -4.22 0.37 -3.22
C GLU A 63 -5.49 1.21 -3.06
N HIS A 64 -6.63 0.73 -3.58
CA HIS A 64 -7.91 1.45 -3.47
C HIS A 64 -8.33 1.65 -2.01
N ILE A 65 -8.28 0.59 -1.18
CA ILE A 65 -8.65 0.66 0.24
C ILE A 65 -7.79 1.68 0.98
N VAL A 66 -6.47 1.67 0.77
CA VAL A 66 -5.55 2.57 1.44
C VAL A 66 -5.74 4.01 0.95
N ARG A 67 -5.97 4.21 -0.35
CA ARG A 67 -6.24 5.52 -0.94
C ARG A 67 -7.55 6.13 -0.42
N ASP A 68 -8.60 5.35 -0.26
CA ASP A 68 -9.86 5.80 0.34
C ASP A 68 -9.66 6.21 1.80
N ARG A 69 -8.85 5.46 2.55
CA ARG A 69 -8.52 5.77 3.95
C ARG A 69 -7.70 7.06 4.08
N ILE A 70 -6.76 7.28 3.16
CA ILE A 70 -6.01 8.55 3.07
C ILE A 70 -6.98 9.71 2.81
N ALA A 71 -7.84 9.60 1.80
CA ALA A 71 -8.78 10.65 1.44
C ALA A 71 -9.74 10.99 2.59
N ALA A 72 -10.27 9.98 3.28
CA ALA A 72 -11.12 10.16 4.46
C ALA A 72 -10.37 10.85 5.62
N THR A 73 -9.13 10.47 5.86
CA THR A 73 -8.28 11.04 6.92
C THR A 73 -7.91 12.50 6.63
N THR A 74 -7.55 12.81 5.38
CA THR A 74 -7.25 14.18 4.95
C THR A 74 -8.51 15.06 5.00
N ALA A 75 -9.67 14.56 4.54
CA ALA A 75 -10.93 15.32 4.62
C ALA A 75 -11.34 15.63 6.07
N ALA A 76 -11.10 14.71 7.01
CA ALA A 76 -11.33 14.94 8.43
C ALA A 76 -10.39 16.02 9.00
N GLN A 77 -9.13 16.09 8.53
CA GLN A 77 -8.16 17.11 8.96
C GLN A 77 -8.50 18.51 8.42
N THR A 78 -9.04 18.61 7.20
CA THR A 78 -9.42 19.90 6.60
C THR A 78 -10.70 20.51 7.21
N THR A 79 -11.55 19.71 7.86
CA THR A 79 -12.84 20.16 8.41
C THR A 79 -12.74 20.77 9.82
N SER A 80 -11.54 20.88 10.40
CA SER A 80 -11.31 21.46 11.75
C SER A 80 -10.62 22.83 11.74
N THR A 81 -10.82 23.65 10.69
CA THR A 81 -10.39 25.08 10.65
C THR A 81 -11.60 25.99 10.59
#